data_AF-A0A848N4S1-F1
#
_entry.id   AF-A0A848N4S1-F1
#
_cell.length_a   1.000
_cell.length_b   1.000
_cell.length_c   1.000
_cell.angle_alpha   90.00
_cell.angle_beta   90.00
_cell.angle_gamma   90.00
#
_symmetry.space_group_name_H-M   'P 1'
#
loop_
_entity.id
_entity.type
_entity.pdbx_description
1 polymer ?
#
loop_
_entity_poly.entity_id
_entity_poly.type
_entity_poly.pdbx_seq_one_letter_code
_entity_poly.pdbx_strand_id
1 'polypeptide(L)'
;MEEELEDFTVSLYDWFISFLRALEILKTENYVLINDIESFNTWIEIYRDKEILSISKVLGTKVGQGGWIRTEKLSNPDYQFWKDKKMLFSDFRTEVLEKSEYYLSEIIKLNSLQNKNIRNFKKLVEKLKL
;
A
#
# COMPACT_ATOMS: atom_id res chain seq x y z
N MET A 1 -19.72 28.92 -2.52
CA MET A 1 -19.49 27.50 -2.21
C MET A 1 -18.04 27.29 -2.60
N GLU A 2 -17.12 27.37 -1.63
CA GLU A 2 -15.70 27.17 -1.92
C GLU A 2 -15.54 25.74 -2.45
N GLU A 3 -14.99 25.62 -3.67
CA GLU A 3 -14.52 24.34 -4.17
C GLU A 3 -13.43 23.86 -3.19
N GLU A 4 -13.73 22.81 -2.42
CA GLU A 4 -12.68 22.04 -1.76
C GLU A 4 -11.78 21.52 -2.90
N LEU A 5 -10.62 22.14 -3.08
CA LEU A 5 -9.56 21.56 -3.90
C LEU A 5 -9.21 20.24 -3.22
N GLU A 6 -9.65 19.13 -3.80
CA GLU A 6 -9.14 17.79 -3.50
C GLU A 6 -7.66 17.77 -3.93
N ASP A 7 -6.79 18.44 -3.17
CA ASP A 7 -5.34 18.48 -3.41
C ASP A 7 -4.70 17.19 -2.89
N PHE A 8 -5.18 16.08 -3.44
CA PHE A 8 -4.47 14.83 -3.44
C PHE A 8 -3.69 14.79 -4.75
N THR A 9 -2.37 14.64 -4.65
CA THR A 9 -1.67 13.86 -5.67
C THR A 9 -2.25 12.45 -5.56
N VAL A 10 -3.30 12.16 -6.34
CA VAL A 10 -4.12 10.93 -6.28
C VAL A 10 -3.20 9.70 -6.16
N SER A 11 -2.07 9.73 -6.87
CA SER A 11 -1.04 8.71 -6.82
C SER A 11 -0.43 8.46 -5.42
N LEU A 12 -0.03 9.50 -4.67
CA LEU A 12 0.59 9.31 -3.35
C LEU A 12 -0.41 8.80 -2.30
N TYR A 13 -1.64 9.33 -2.30
CA TYR A 13 -2.69 8.84 -1.42
C TYR A 13 -2.96 7.36 -1.67
N ASP A 14 -3.13 6.96 -2.94
CA ASP A 14 -3.39 5.58 -3.32
C ASP A 14 -2.23 4.64 -2.94
N TRP A 15 -0.98 5.10 -3.06
CA TRP A 15 0.19 4.35 -2.59
C TRP A 15 0.15 4.10 -1.08
N PHE A 16 -0.07 5.14 -0.26
CA PHE A 16 -0.14 4.96 1.19
C PHE A 16 -1.29 4.05 1.62
N ILE A 17 -2.47 4.23 1.04
CA ILE A 17 -3.62 3.35 1.31
C ILE A 17 -3.29 1.91 0.92
N SER A 18 -2.64 1.71 -0.22
CA SER A 18 -2.25 0.38 -0.70
C SER A 18 -1.26 -0.30 0.24
N PHE A 19 -0.21 0.41 0.69
CA PHE A 19 0.76 -0.14 1.64
C PHE A 19 0.14 -0.44 3.02
N LEU A 20 -0.76 0.41 3.52
CA LEU A 20 -1.47 0.16 4.78
C LEU A 20 -2.40 -1.05 4.67
N ARG A 21 -3.09 -1.21 3.54
CA ARG A 21 -3.92 -2.40 3.26
C ARG A 21 -3.07 -3.66 3.12
N ALA A 22 -1.91 -3.57 2.48
CA ALA A 22 -0.95 -4.67 2.42
C ALA A 22 -0.48 -5.06 3.84
N LEU A 23 -0.17 -4.08 4.69
CA LEU A 23 0.17 -4.32 6.09
C LEU A 23 -0.96 -5.04 6.84
N GLU A 24 -2.21 -4.60 6.66
CA GLU A 24 -3.40 -5.21 7.25
C GLU A 24 -3.50 -6.70 6.88
N ILE A 25 -3.37 -7.01 5.59
CA ILE A 25 -3.42 -8.38 5.06
C ILE A 25 -2.27 -9.22 5.61
N LEU A 26 -1.05 -8.68 5.60
CA LEU A 26 0.15 -9.39 6.07
C LEU A 26 0.15 -9.69 7.58
N LYS A 27 -0.79 -9.12 8.36
CA LYS A 27 -1.01 -9.54 9.75
C LYS A 27 -1.59 -10.96 9.85
N THR A 28 -2.38 -11.40 8.85
CA THR A 28 -3.10 -12.69 8.86
C THR A 28 -2.73 -13.61 7.71
N GLU A 29 -2.25 -13.06 6.60
CA GLU A 29 -1.84 -13.77 5.40
C GLU A 29 -0.34 -13.59 5.17
N ASN A 30 0.24 -14.45 4.34
CA ASN A 30 1.68 -14.44 4.05
C ASN A 30 2.02 -13.84 2.69
N TYR A 31 1.04 -13.35 1.94
CA TYR A 31 1.26 -12.92 0.56
C TYR A 31 0.30 -11.79 0.19
N VAL A 32 0.81 -10.78 -0.50
CA VAL A 32 0.00 -9.70 -1.07
C VAL A 32 0.70 -9.12 -2.30
N LEU A 33 -0.08 -8.72 -3.30
CA LEU A 33 0.37 -7.90 -4.42
C LEU A 33 -0.22 -6.50 -4.29
N ILE A 34 0.60 -5.50 -4.60
CA ILE A 34 0.17 -4.12 -4.82
C ILE A 34 0.34 -3.81 -6.30
N ASN A 35 -0.72 -3.32 -6.95
CA ASN A 35 -0.65 -2.90 -8.34
C ASN A 35 0.17 -1.61 -8.44
N ASP A 36 1.17 -1.59 -9.33
CA ASP A 36 1.89 -0.38 -9.67
C ASP A 36 0.97 0.54 -10.48
N ILE A 37 0.50 1.61 -9.84
CA ILE A 37 -0.52 2.50 -10.42
C ILE A 37 -0.01 3.26 -11.65
N GLU A 38 1.31 3.27 -11.86
CA GLU A 38 1.99 4.00 -12.93
C GLU A 38 2.38 3.07 -14.09
N SER A 39 2.27 1.75 -13.92
CA SER A 39 2.80 0.76 -14.88
C SER A 39 1.82 -0.38 -15.13
N PHE A 40 1.61 -0.72 -16.41
CA PHE A 40 0.71 -1.81 -16.79
C PHE A 40 1.27 -3.18 -16.36
N ASN A 41 0.41 -4.04 -15.79
CA ASN A 41 0.74 -5.40 -15.37
C ASN A 41 1.98 -5.50 -14.45
N THR A 42 2.29 -4.43 -13.72
CA THR A 42 3.43 -4.36 -12.84
C THR A 42 2.95 -4.40 -11.40
N TRP A 43 3.62 -5.17 -10.55
CA TRP A 43 3.22 -5.39 -9.18
C TRP A 43 4.40 -5.26 -8.23
N ILE A 44 4.11 -4.80 -7.02
CA ILE A 44 4.95 -5.02 -5.85
C ILE A 44 4.43 -6.28 -5.16
N GLU A 45 5.18 -7.36 -5.27
CA GLU A 45 4.90 -8.63 -4.61
C GLU A 45 5.56 -8.65 -3.23
N ILE A 46 4.80 -8.96 -2.20
CA ILE A 46 5.28 -9.05 -0.82
C ILE A 46 4.90 -10.42 -0.27
N TYR A 47 5.91 -11.17 0.17
CA TYR A 47 5.77 -12.44 0.86
C TYR A 47 6.32 -12.34 2.28
N ARG A 48 5.58 -12.83 3.27
CA ARG A 48 5.97 -12.87 4.68
C ARG A 48 6.22 -14.29 5.14
N ASP A 49 7.43 -14.57 5.61
CA ASP A 49 7.74 -15.76 6.39
C ASP A 49 8.14 -15.34 7.81
N LYS A 50 7.20 -15.49 8.76
CA LYS A 50 7.34 -15.02 10.14
C LYS A 50 7.72 -13.54 10.17
N GLU A 51 8.92 -13.20 10.64
CA GLU A 51 9.39 -11.82 10.73
C GLU A 51 10.21 -11.36 9.53
N ILE A 52 10.40 -12.21 8.51
CA ILE A 52 11.11 -11.85 7.29
C ILE A 52 10.09 -11.55 6.19
N LEU A 53 10.14 -10.35 5.63
CA LEU A 53 9.51 -10.03 4.36
C LEU A 53 10.48 -10.24 3.21
N SER A 54 9.96 -10.72 2.08
CA SER A 54 10.60 -10.65 0.77
C SER A 54 9.72 -9.79 -0.13
N ILE A 55 10.31 -8.75 -0.71
CA ILE A 55 9.62 -7.81 -1.60
C ILE A 55 10.26 -7.89 -2.98
N SER A 56 9.44 -7.97 -4.02
CA SER A 56 9.85 -8.01 -5.42
C SER A 56 9.02 -7.02 -6.25
N LYS A 57 9.62 -6.44 -7.29
CA LYS A 57 8.87 -5.81 -8.39
C LYS A 57 8.81 -6.79 -9.54
N VAL A 58 7.61 -7.05 -10.02
CA VAL A 58 7.35 -8.17 -10.92
C VAL A 58 6.36 -7.78 -12.01
N LEU A 59 6.58 -8.27 -13.23
CA LEU A 59 5.55 -8.24 -14.27
C LEU A 59 4.67 -9.48 -14.16
N GLY A 60 3.37 -9.30 -14.32
CA GLY A 60 2.47 -10.43 -14.37
C GLY A 60 1.07 -10.01 -14.82
N THR A 61 0.43 -10.90 -15.58
CA THR A 61 -0.94 -10.68 -16.04
C THR A 61 -1.86 -10.48 -14.86
N LYS A 62 -2.74 -9.48 -14.96
CA LYS A 62 -3.69 -9.12 -13.91
C LYS A 62 -4.46 -10.34 -13.40
N VAL A 63 -4.38 -10.56 -12.09
CA VAL A 63 -5.14 -11.61 -11.41
C VAL A 63 -6.53 -11.05 -11.05
N GLY A 64 -7.58 -11.72 -11.53
CA GLY A 64 -8.98 -11.36 -11.28
C GLY A 64 -9.43 -10.00 -11.88
N GLN A 65 -10.62 -9.54 -11.49
CA GLN A 65 -11.18 -8.25 -11.93
C GLN A 65 -10.86 -7.13 -10.94
N GLY A 66 -10.19 -6.05 -11.40
CA GLY A 66 -10.07 -4.71 -10.74
C GLY A 66 -9.55 -4.61 -9.28
N GLY A 67 -8.61 -3.71 -9.00
CA GLY A 67 -8.20 -3.38 -7.62
C GLY A 67 -6.70 -3.12 -7.46
N TRP A 68 -6.35 -2.35 -6.43
CA TRP A 68 -4.97 -1.98 -6.11
C TRP A 68 -4.22 -3.06 -5.32
N ILE A 69 -4.95 -3.97 -4.66
CA ILE A 69 -4.41 -5.00 -3.78
C ILE A 69 -4.98 -6.37 -4.15
N ARG A 70 -4.15 -7.40 -4.09
CA ARG A 70 -4.50 -8.81 -4.33
C ARG A 70 -3.84 -9.74 -3.34
N THR A 71 -4.48 -10.88 -3.08
CA THR A 71 -3.93 -11.96 -2.26
C THR A 71 -3.71 -13.23 -3.07
N GLU A 72 -4.14 -13.24 -4.33
CA GLU A 72 -3.93 -14.31 -5.29
C GLU A 72 -2.53 -14.22 -5.90
N LYS A 73 -1.87 -15.39 -6.02
CA LYS A 73 -0.55 -15.47 -6.65
C LYS A 73 -0.62 -15.23 -8.16
N LEU A 74 0.43 -14.62 -8.70
CA LEU A 74 0.64 -14.55 -10.15
C LEU A 74 0.90 -15.96 -10.70
N SER A 75 0.29 -16.30 -11.84
CA SER A 75 0.46 -17.60 -12.47
C SER A 75 1.83 -17.76 -13.16
N ASN A 76 2.30 -16.71 -13.84
CA ASN A 76 3.58 -16.68 -14.53
C ASN A 76 4.30 -15.35 -14.27
N PRO A 77 4.82 -15.11 -13.06
CA PRO A 77 5.53 -13.89 -12.72
C PRO A 77 6.86 -13.79 -13.48
N ASP A 78 7.13 -12.62 -14.07
CA ASP A 78 8.41 -12.26 -14.68
C ASP A 78 9.16 -11.25 -13.80
N TYR A 79 10.26 -11.72 -13.20
CA TYR A 79 11.08 -10.98 -12.26
C TYR A 79 12.23 -10.22 -12.93
N GLN A 80 11.93 -9.47 -13.99
CA GLN A 80 12.94 -8.70 -14.73
C GLN A 80 13.45 -7.42 -14.01
N PHE A 81 12.79 -7.00 -12.93
CA PHE A 81 13.19 -5.82 -12.15
C PHE A 81 14.12 -6.19 -10.99
N TRP A 82 13.64 -6.04 -9.75
CA TRP A 82 14.34 -6.44 -8.53
C TRP A 82 13.50 -7.48 -7.79
N LYS A 83 14.18 -8.44 -7.17
CA LYS A 83 13.56 -9.61 -6.56
C LYS A 83 14.12 -9.86 -5.16
N ASP A 84 13.29 -10.42 -4.28
CA ASP A 84 13.67 -10.96 -2.98
C ASP A 84 14.46 -9.98 -2.12
N LYS A 85 14.07 -8.69 -2.14
CA LYS A 85 14.59 -7.70 -1.19
C LYS A 85 14.06 -8.05 0.19
N LYS A 86 14.97 -8.44 1.07
CA LYS A 86 14.62 -8.91 2.42
C LYS A 86 14.67 -7.77 3.42
N MET A 87 13.69 -7.76 4.32
CA MET A 87 13.68 -6.89 5.49
C MET A 87 12.85 -7.50 6.61
N LEU A 88 12.96 -6.97 7.82
CA LEU A 88 12.10 -7.39 8.91
C LEU A 88 10.67 -6.85 8.71
N PHE A 89 9.67 -7.65 9.05
CA PHE A 89 8.28 -7.23 9.05
C PHE A 89 8.05 -6.06 10.01
N SER A 90 8.74 -6.05 11.16
CA SER A 90 8.74 -4.92 12.10
C SER A 90 9.20 -3.62 11.46
N ASP A 91 10.28 -3.66 10.67
CA ASP A 91 10.90 -2.49 10.07
C ASP A 91 10.00 -1.96 8.95
N PHE A 92 9.48 -2.86 8.11
CA PHE A 92 8.49 -2.51 7.08
C PHE A 92 7.24 -1.88 7.71
N ARG A 93 6.71 -2.48 8.78
CA ARG A 93 5.57 -1.94 9.52
C ARG A 93 5.84 -0.53 10.03
N THR A 94 7.01 -0.32 10.63
CA THR A 94 7.40 0.95 11.22
C THR A 94 7.50 2.03 10.14
N GLU A 95 8.24 1.76 9.06
CA GLU A 95 8.40 2.69 7.94
C GLU A 95 7.03 3.06 7.32
N VAL A 96 6.19 2.06 7.01
CA VAL A 96 4.87 2.31 6.42
C VAL A 96 4.00 3.17 7.33
N LEU A 97 3.95 2.89 8.63
CA LEU A 97 3.13 3.66 9.58
C LEU A 97 3.66 5.07 9.77
N GLU A 98 4.96 5.25 10.01
CA GLU A 98 5.57 6.57 10.23
C GLU A 98 5.39 7.48 9.01
N LYS A 99 5.64 6.98 7.79
CA LYS A 99 5.45 7.76 6.57
C LYS A 99 3.97 8.06 6.30
N SER A 100 3.09 7.11 6.58
CA SER A 100 1.64 7.29 6.46
C SER A 100 1.12 8.38 7.41
N GLU A 101 1.60 8.40 8.64
CA GLU A 101 1.26 9.42 9.64
C GLU A 101 1.77 10.80 9.25
N TYR A 102 3.03 10.87 8.80
CA TYR A 102 3.60 12.10 8.31
C TYR A 102 2.77 12.66 7.16
N TYR A 103 2.50 11.84 6.14
CA TYR A 103 1.68 12.27 5.01
C TYR A 103 0.27 12.68 5.44
N LEU A 104 -0.39 11.90 6.31
CA LEU A 104 -1.69 12.26 6.87
C LEU A 104 -1.67 13.61 7.59
N SER A 105 -0.59 13.92 8.31
CA SER A 105 -0.42 15.20 9.02
C SER A 105 -0.26 16.38 8.07
N GLU A 106 0.31 16.18 6.89
CA GLU A 106 0.45 17.20 5.86
C GLU A 106 -0.88 17.44 5.13
N ILE A 107 -1.56 16.38 4.68
CA ILE A 107 -2.81 16.53 3.91
C ILE A 107 -3.96 17.11 4.74
N ILE A 108 -3.98 16.86 6.05
CA ILE A 108 -4.99 17.45 6.97
C ILE A 108 -4.85 18.97 7.07
N LYS A 109 -3.66 19.54 6.85
CA LYS A 109 -3.46 21.00 6.85
C LYS A 109 -4.08 21.66 5.62
N LEU A 110 -4.21 20.90 4.53
CA LEU A 110 -4.66 21.38 3.22
C LEU A 110 -6.15 21.12 2.96
N ASN A 111 -6.78 20.24 3.74
CA ASN A 111 -8.12 19.71 3.46
C ASN A 111 -8.98 19.70 4.72
N SER A 112 -10.30 19.70 4.54
CA SER A 112 -11.27 19.60 5.64
C SER A 112 -11.14 18.29 6.41
N LEU A 113 -11.17 18.35 7.75
CA LEU A 113 -11.28 17.15 8.61
C LEU A 113 -12.58 16.37 8.42
N GLN A 114 -13.57 16.95 7.73
CA GLN A 114 -14.80 16.29 7.35
C GLN A 114 -14.63 15.42 6.10
N ASN A 115 -13.54 15.61 5.33
CA ASN A 115 -13.25 14.88 4.12
C ASN A 115 -13.21 13.37 4.39
N LYS A 116 -13.98 12.61 3.61
CA LYS A 116 -14.17 11.17 3.79
C LYS A 116 -12.86 10.39 3.64
N ASN A 117 -11.99 10.79 2.71
CA ASN A 117 -10.71 10.12 2.45
C ASN A 117 -9.77 10.30 3.64
N ILE A 118 -9.67 11.52 4.18
CA ILE A 118 -8.88 11.80 5.39
C ILE A 118 -9.35 10.97 6.57
N ARG A 119 -10.66 10.90 6.79
CA ARG A 119 -11.25 10.11 7.88
C ARG A 119 -10.95 8.62 7.74
N ASN A 120 -11.08 8.08 6.53
CA ASN A 120 -10.81 6.68 6.26
C ASN A 120 -9.33 6.35 6.42
N PHE A 121 -8.45 7.23 5.92
CA PHE A 121 -7.00 7.11 6.11
C PHE A 121 -6.66 7.10 7.61
N LYS A 122 -7.10 8.11 8.36
CA LYS A 122 -6.85 8.19 9.81
C LYS A 122 -7.27 6.92 10.55
N LYS A 123 -8.49 6.42 10.29
CA LYS A 123 -8.99 5.17 10.88
C LYS A 123 -8.11 3.97 10.55
N LEU A 124 -7.61 3.88 9.32
CA LEU A 124 -6.75 2.77 8.90
C LEU A 124 -5.39 2.81 9.61
N VAL A 125 -4.77 3.98 9.74
CA VAL A 125 -3.52 4.17 10.50
C VAL A 125 -3.74 3.80 11.97
N GLU A 126 -4.78 4.32 12.61
CA GLU A 126 -5.10 4.04 14.02
C GLU A 126 -5.34 2.55 14.27
N LYS A 127 -6.08 1.87 13.37
CA LYS A 127 -6.31 0.42 13.44
C LYS A 127 -5.01 -0.37 13.39
N LEU A 128 -4.03 0.08 12.62
CA LEU A 128 -2.80 -0.67 12.37
C LEU A 128 -1.72 -0.47 13.44
N LYS A 129 -1.80 0.62 14.21
CA LYS A 129 -0.95 0.91 15.37
C LYS A 129 -1.16 -0.05 16.54
N LEU A 130 -2.41 -0.48 16.74
CA LEU A 130 -2.82 -1.50 17.70
C LEU A 130 -2.25 -2.88 17.31
#